data_AF-A0A0D6L8L9-F1
#
_entry.id   AF-A0A0D6L8L9-F1
#
_cell.length_a   1.000
_cell.length_b   1.000
_cell.length_c   1.000
_cell.angle_alpha   90.00
_cell.angle_beta   90.00
_cell.angle_gamma   90.00
#
_symmetry.space_group_name_H-M   'P 1'
#
loop_
_entity.id
_entity.type
_entity.pdbx_description
1 polymer ?
#
loop_
_entity_poly.entity_id
_entity_poly.type
_entity_poly.pdbx_seq_one_letter_code
_entity_poly.pdbx_strand_id
1 'polypeptide(L)'
;MISKDEEKIKQEIYKHGPVSASFEIYTDFLNYKEGIYVHTAGQKEGSHAIKIIGWGRANDTDYWLIANSYNTDWGENGMYISQ
;
A
#
# COMPACT_ATOMS: atom_id res chain seq x y z
N MET A 1 1.80 -1.32 18.28
CA MET A 1 2.49 -1.26 16.97
C MET A 1 2.52 -2.67 16.44
N ILE A 2 1.75 -2.96 15.37
CA ILE A 2 1.82 -4.28 14.73
C ILE A 2 3.28 -4.45 14.27
N SER A 3 3.92 -5.53 14.68
CA SER A 3 5.30 -5.82 14.26
C SER A 3 5.36 -5.85 12.73
N LYS A 4 6.53 -5.64 12.12
CA LYS A 4 6.78 -5.81 10.67
C LYS A 4 6.60 -7.27 10.18
N ASP A 5 5.80 -8.04 10.90
CA ASP A 5 5.47 -9.43 10.67
C ASP A 5 4.24 -9.45 9.78
N GLU A 6 4.48 -9.68 8.50
CA GLU A 6 3.46 -9.74 7.46
C GLU A 6 2.30 -10.66 7.83
N GLU A 7 2.58 -11.81 8.44
CA GLU A 7 1.55 -12.78 8.80
C GLU A 7 0.63 -12.24 9.89
N LYS A 8 1.15 -11.48 10.86
CA LYS A 8 0.30 -10.83 11.87
C LYS A 8 -0.57 -9.72 11.28
N ILE A 9 -0.05 -8.98 10.31
CA ILE A 9 -0.85 -7.96 9.61
C ILE A 9 -2.01 -8.63 8.85
N LYS A 10 -1.72 -9.71 8.12
CA LYS A 10 -2.76 -10.52 7.44
C LYS A 10 -3.81 -11.04 8.42
N GLN A 11 -3.37 -11.60 9.55
CA GLN A 11 -4.28 -12.11 10.58
C GLN A 11 -5.15 -11.01 11.21
N GLU A 12 -4.57 -9.84 11.47
CA GLU A 12 -5.31 -8.69 12.01
C GLU A 12 -6.38 -8.23 11.02
N ILE A 13 -6.00 -8.08 9.74
CA ILE A 13 -6.94 -7.71 8.68
C ILE A 13 -8.06 -8.74 8.54
N TYR A 14 -7.72 -10.04 8.58
CA TYR A 14 -8.69 -11.13 8.49
C TYR A 14 -9.69 -11.13 9.64
N LYS A 15 -9.22 -10.91 10.88
CA LYS A 15 -10.04 -11.03 12.09
C LYS A 15 -10.80 -9.75 12.45
N HIS A 16 -10.21 -8.59 12.18
CA HIS A 16 -10.64 -7.30 12.72
C HIS A 16 -10.88 -6.25 11.63
N GLY A 17 -10.59 -6.55 10.37
CA GLY A 17 -10.76 -5.63 9.26
C GLY A 17 -9.56 -4.70 9.05
N PRO A 18 -9.70 -3.64 8.23
CA PRO A 18 -8.58 -2.84 7.77
C PRO A 18 -7.70 -2.25 8.87
N VAL A 19 -6.39 -2.16 8.61
CA VAL A 19 -5.39 -1.61 9.53
C VAL A 19 -4.76 -0.34 9.00
N SER A 20 -4.35 0.56 9.90
CA SER A 20 -3.59 1.76 9.54
C SER A 20 -2.08 1.51 9.60
N ALA A 21 -1.36 2.01 8.60
CA ALA A 21 0.10 1.94 8.53
C ALA A 21 0.70 3.27 8.05
N SER A 22 2.01 3.45 8.23
CA SER A 22 2.75 4.58 7.67
C SER A 22 3.55 4.08 6.46
N PHE A 23 3.43 4.79 5.34
CA PHE A 23 4.09 4.49 4.08
C PHE A 23 5.04 5.63 3.72
N GLU A 24 6.26 5.31 3.29
CA GLU A 24 7.21 6.33 2.84
C GLU A 24 6.91 6.72 1.39
N ILE A 25 6.73 8.01 1.16
CA ILE A 25 6.42 8.55 -0.16
C ILE A 25 7.73 8.98 -0.82
N TYR A 26 7.89 8.55 -2.07
CA TYR A 26 9.00 8.92 -2.93
C TYR A 26 8.51 9.65 -4.18
N THR A 27 9.39 10.37 -4.88
CA THR A 27 9.04 11.14 -6.07
C THR A 27 8.39 10.28 -7.17
N ASP A 28 8.81 9.02 -7.31
CA ASP A 28 8.24 8.07 -8.27
C ASP A 28 6.81 7.63 -7.89
N PHE A 29 6.49 7.52 -6.60
CA PHE A 29 5.13 7.22 -6.12
C PHE A 29 4.09 8.24 -6.59
N LEU A 30 4.45 9.52 -6.65
CA LEU A 30 3.53 10.58 -7.09
C LEU A 30 3.08 10.40 -8.54
N ASN A 31 3.85 9.65 -9.34
CA ASN A 31 3.57 9.35 -10.73
C ASN A 31 2.91 7.97 -10.93
N TYR A 32 2.61 7.24 -9.85
CA TYR A 32 1.93 5.94 -9.93
C TYR A 32 0.59 6.05 -10.65
N LYS A 33 0.29 5.05 -11.49
CA LYS A 33 -0.95 4.97 -12.28
C LYS A 33 -1.65 3.62 -12.11
N GLU A 34 -0.91 2.52 -12.24
CA GLU A 34 -1.46 1.17 -12.22
C GLU A 34 -0.39 0.14 -11.83
N GLY A 35 -0.82 -1.07 -11.46
CA GLY A 35 0.05 -2.20 -11.15
C GLY A 35 0.60 -2.22 -9.73
N ILE A 36 1.59 -3.07 -9.46
CA ILE A 36 2.23 -3.17 -8.14
C ILE A 36 3.31 -2.10 -8.06
N TYR A 37 3.11 -1.09 -7.20
CA TYR A 37 4.13 -0.09 -6.91
C TYR A 37 5.33 -0.73 -6.24
N VAL A 38 6.51 -0.45 -6.81
CA VAL A 38 7.82 -0.74 -6.24
C VAL A 38 8.65 0.52 -6.41
N HIS A 39 9.22 1.02 -5.31
CA HIS A 39 10.12 2.15 -5.40
C HIS A 39 11.36 1.77 -6.22
N THR A 40 11.67 2.54 -7.26
CA THR A 40 12.81 2.29 -8.16
C THR A 40 13.78 3.46 -8.25
N ALA A 41 13.29 4.69 -8.07
CA ALA A 41 14.11 5.90 -8.18
C ALA A 41 13.43 7.11 -7.52
N GLY A 42 14.18 8.20 -7.33
CA GLY A 42 13.64 9.44 -6.77
C GLY A 42 13.95 9.63 -5.29
N GLN A 43 13.60 10.80 -4.78
CA GLN A 43 13.94 11.21 -3.42
C GLN A 43 12.76 10.94 -2.48
N LYS A 44 13.06 10.80 -1.19
CA LYS A 44 12.03 10.69 -0.17
C LYS A 44 11.33 12.05 -0.02
N GLU A 45 10.03 12.08 -0.28
CA GLU A 45 9.18 13.27 -0.18
C GLU A 45 8.50 13.37 1.18
N GLY A 46 8.32 12.25 1.88
CA GLY A 46 7.72 12.23 3.21
C GLY A 46 7.21 10.88 3.65
N SER A 47 6.22 10.89 4.54
CA SER A 47 5.47 9.72 4.98
C SER A 47 3.98 10.00 4.95
N HIS A 48 3.19 9.03 4.52
CA HIS A 48 1.74 9.12 4.43
C HIS A 48 1.07 8.03 5.26
N ALA A 49 -0.03 8.38 5.92
CA ALA A 49 -0.85 7.43 6.65
C ALA A 49 -1.79 6.72 5.67
N ILE A 50 -1.72 5.39 5.64
CA ILE A 50 -2.45 4.57 4.67
C ILE A 50 -3.34 3.56 5.37
N LYS A 51 -4.36 3.08 4.66
CA LYS A 51 -5.28 2.05 5.14
C LYS A 51 -5.10 0.78 4.32
N ILE A 52 -4.53 -0.25 4.93
CA ILE A 52 -4.39 -1.57 4.31
C ILE A 52 -5.70 -2.32 4.49
N ILE A 53 -6.33 -2.69 3.37
CA ILE A 53 -7.65 -3.32 3.35
C ILE A 53 -7.60 -4.80 2.95
N GLY A 54 -6.46 -5.27 2.46
CA GLY A 54 -6.26 -6.66 2.07
C GLY A 54 -4.87 -6.92 1.51
N TRP A 55 -4.67 -8.13 1.03
CA TRP A 55 -3.46 -8.58 0.34
C TRP A 55 -3.84 -9.58 -0.76
N GLY A 56 -2.91 -9.86 -1.67
CA GLY A 56 -3.09 -10.83 -2.72
C GLY A 56 -1.78 -11.26 -3.35
N ARG A 57 -1.88 -12.05 -4.42
CA ARG A 57 -0.75 -12.51 -5.22
C ARG A 57 -1.12 -12.41 -6.70
N ALA A 58 -0.27 -11.76 -7.49
CA ALA A 58 -0.43 -11.65 -8.94
C ALA A 58 0.93 -11.89 -9.60
N ASN A 59 0.98 -12.74 -10.63
CA ASN A 59 2.22 -13.07 -11.36
C ASN A 59 3.40 -13.39 -10.40
N ASP A 60 3.14 -14.26 -9.42
CA ASP A 60 4.10 -14.63 -8.38
C ASP A 60 4.63 -13.53 -7.47
N THR A 61 4.00 -12.36 -7.50
CA THR A 61 4.32 -11.21 -6.65
C THR A 61 3.21 -11.03 -5.63
N ASP A 62 3.57 -11.13 -4.35
CA ASP A 62 2.66 -10.82 -3.24
C ASP A 62 2.52 -9.30 -3.10
N TYR A 63 1.33 -8.84 -2.73
CA TYR A 63 1.04 -7.42 -2.63
C TYR A 63 0.01 -7.08 -1.55
N TRP A 64 0.04 -5.83 -1.10
CA TRP A 64 -0.96 -5.19 -0.25
C TRP A 64 -1.94 -4.37 -1.07
N LEU A 65 -3.23 -4.52 -0.78
CA LEU A 65 -4.28 -3.64 -1.31
C LEU A 65 -4.47 -2.47 -0.34
N ILE A 66 -4.20 -1.26 -0.82
CA ILE A 66 -4.16 -0.06 0.01
C ILE A 66 -5.19 0.95 -0.51
N ALA A 67 -6.09 1.35 0.38
CA ALA A 67 -7.01 2.45 0.13
C ALA A 67 -6.29 3.77 0.44
N ASN A 68 -6.15 4.62 -0.57
CA ASN A 68 -5.55 5.94 -0.41
C ASN A 68 -6.63 7.01 -0.19
N SER A 69 -6.21 8.21 0.21
CA SER A 69 -7.07 9.36 0.49
C SER A 69 -6.97 10.46 -0.59
N TYR A 70 -6.39 10.16 -1.76
CA TYR A 70 -6.19 11.10 -2.85
C TYR A 70 -7.32 11.08 -3.89
N ASN A 71 -8.59 11.04 -3.42
CA ASN A 71 -9.78 10.89 -4.28
C ASN A 71 -9.73 9.63 -5.18
N THR A 72 -10.81 9.39 -5.93
CA THR A 72 -10.96 8.18 -6.75
C THR A 72 -10.30 8.29 -8.13
N ASP A 73 -9.83 9.46 -8.53
CA ASP A 73 -9.15 9.73 -9.80
C ASP A 73 -7.65 9.40 -9.78
N TRP A 74 -7.12 9.06 -8.61
CA TRP A 74 -5.71 8.71 -8.42
C TRP A 74 -5.50 7.19 -8.38
N GLY A 75 -4.46 6.69 -9.06
CA GLY A 75 -4.14 5.26 -9.11
C GLY A 75 -5.28 4.42 -9.71
N GLU A 76 -5.54 3.26 -9.09
CA GLU A 76 -6.62 2.35 -9.48
C GLU A 76 -7.89 2.64 -8.68
N ASN A 77 -8.68 3.63 -9.13
CA ASN A 77 -9.91 4.08 -8.47
C ASN A 77 -9.71 4.58 -7.02
N GLY A 78 -8.62 5.30 -6.75
CA GLY A 78 -8.26 5.79 -5.40
C GLY A 78 -7.52 4.77 -4.55
N MET A 79 -7.18 3.61 -5.11
CA MET A 79 -6.37 2.57 -4.48
C MET A 79 -5.01 2.47 -5.16
N TYR A 80 -4.06 1.89 -4.45
CA TYR A 80 -2.84 1.39 -5.06
C TYR A 80 -2.43 0.06 -4.45
N ILE A 81 -1.57 -0.63 -5.18
CA ILE A 81 -1.02 -1.92 -4.79
C ILE A 81 0.46 -1.71 -4.48
N SER A 82 0.95 -2.21 -3.34
CA SER A 82 2.38 -2.15 -2.97
C SER A 82 2.91 -3.55 -2.68
N GLN A 83 4.16 -3.80 -3.08
CA GLN A 83 4.92 -4.92 -2.52
C GLN A 83 5.26 -4.66 -1.05
#